data_AF-E4TTJ2-F1
#
_entry.id   AF-E4TTJ2-F1
#
_cell.length_a   1.000
_cell.length_b   1.000
_cell.length_c   1.000
_cell.angle_alpha   90.00
_cell.angle_beta   90.00
_cell.angle_gamma   90.00
#
_symmetry.space_group_name_H-M   'P 1'
#
loop_
_entity.id
_entity.type
_entity.pdbx_description
1 polymer ?
#
loop_
_entity_poly.entity_id
_entity_poly.type
_entity_poly.pdbx_seq_one_letter_code
_entity_poly.pdbx_strand_id
1 'polypeptide(L)' 'MQKLSLFLKESWSEMRYKVTWPPYSKLQNSSILVLVGALIFALLIGVIDLAFDNAMEWFYNAF' A
#
# COMPACT_ATOMS: atom_id res chain seq x y z
N MET A 1 24.44 -15.76 25.70
CA MET A 1 24.53 -15.19 24.33
C MET A 1 24.32 -16.22 23.21
N GLN A 2 24.69 -17.49 23.37
CA GLN A 2 24.47 -18.54 22.34
C GLN A 2 22.98 -18.88 22.10
N LYS A 3 22.11 -18.78 23.11
CA LYS A 3 20.67 -19.10 22.96
C LYS A 3 19.93 -18.16 22.01
N LEU A 4 20.28 -16.87 22.00
CA LEU A 4 19.64 -15.86 21.15
C LEU A 4 20.02 -16.03 19.67
N SER A 5 21.30 -16.29 19.40
CA SER A 5 21.75 -16.56 18.03
C SER A 5 21.19 -17.87 17.49
N LEU A 6 21.05 -18.90 18.35
CA LEU A 6 20.40 -20.17 17.96
C LEU A 6 18.91 -19.96 17.68
N PHE A 7 18.20 -19.24 18.54
CA PHE A 7 16.77 -18.95 18.39
C PHE A 7 16.44 -18.19 17.10
N LEU A 8 17.25 -17.19 16.73
CA LEU A 8 17.10 -16.46 15.46
C LEU A 8 17.36 -17.36 14.25
N LYS A 9 18.34 -18.27 14.36
CA LYS A 9 18.69 -19.21 13.28
C LYS A 9 17.61 -20.27 13.08
N GLU A 10 17.04 -20.78 14.17
CA GLU A 10 15.92 -21.71 14.17
C GLU A 10 14.63 -21.05 13.66
N SER A 11 14.31 -19.85 14.15
CA SER A 11 13.17 -19.05 13.66
C SER A 11 13.25 -18.76 12.16
N TRP A 12 14.45 -18.44 11.66
CA TRP A 12 14.68 -18.24 10.22
C TRP A 12 14.47 -19.52 9.41
N SER A 13 14.94 -20.66 9.93
CA SER A 13 14.73 -21.96 9.29
C SER A 13 13.24 -22.35 9.28
N GLU A 14 12.52 -22.09 10.37
CA GLU A 14 11.10 -22.42 10.49
C GLU A 14 10.24 -21.57 9.55
N MET A 15 10.50 -20.26 9.47
CA MET A 15 9.81 -19.37 8.53
C MET A 15 10.07 -19.72 7.06
N ARG A 16 11.23 -20.29 6.72
CA ARG A 16 11.57 -20.65 5.33
C ARG A 16 11.02 -22.01 4.92
N TYR A 17 11.06 -23.00 5.80
CA TYR A 17 10.75 -24.40 5.45
C TYR A 17 9.36 -24.86 5.92
N LYS A 18 8.74 -24.16 6.86
CA LYS A 18 7.51 -24.60 7.53
C LYS A 18 6.33 -23.65 7.33
N VAL A 19 6.55 -22.52 6.64
CA VAL A 19 5.51 -21.56 6.29
C VAL A 19 5.27 -21.63 4.78
N THR A 20 4.05 -22.01 4.42
CA THR A 20 3.58 -22.00 3.03
C THR A 20 3.30 -20.57 2.60
N TRP A 21 4.34 -19.86 2.15
CA TRP A 21 4.12 -18.60 1.44
C TRP A 21 3.28 -18.87 0.19
N PRO A 22 2.21 -18.10 -0.04
CA PRO A 22 1.48 -18.21 -1.29
C PRO A 22 2.43 -17.92 -2.47
N PRO A 23 2.22 -18.59 -3.62
CA PRO A 23 3.06 -18.37 -4.79
C PRO A 23 3.07 -16.88 -5.17
N TYR A 24 4.24 -16.36 -5.57
CA TYR A 24 4.46 -14.95 -5.92
C TYR A 24 3.42 -14.37 -6.89
N SER A 25 2.85 -15.21 -7.77
CA SER A 25 1.78 -14.82 -8.69
C SER A 25 0.48 -14.39 -7.99
N LYS A 26 0.11 -15.03 -6.88
CA LYS A 26 -1.08 -14.65 -6.09
C LYS A 26 -0.84 -13.35 -5.32
N LEU A 27 0.36 -13.16 -4.80
CA LEU A 27 0.75 -11.93 -4.10
C LEU A 27 0.70 -10.72 -5.05
N GLN A 28 1.24 -10.86 -6.26
CA GLN A 28 1.13 -9.81 -7.27
C GLN A 28 -0.32 -9.48 -7.62
N ASN A 29 -1.18 -10.49 -7.82
CA ASN A 29 -2.58 -10.25 -8.14
C ASN A 29 -3.30 -9.44 -7.05
N SER A 30 -3.07 -9.77 -5.77
CA SER A 30 -3.64 -9.02 -4.65
C SER A 30 -3.07 -7.60 -4.55
N SER A 31 -1.76 -7.41 -4.78
CA SER A 31 -1.15 -6.08 -4.77
C SER A 31 -1.62 -5.20 -5.93
N ILE A 32 -1.84 -5.77 -7.12
CA ILE A 32 -2.35 -5.05 -8.29
C ILE A 32 -3.76 -4.55 -8.03
N LEU A 33 -4.62 -5.36 -7.42
CA LEU A 33 -5.98 -4.94 -7.06
C LEU A 33 -5.97 -3.72 -6.14
N VAL A 34 -5.11 -3.73 -5.11
CA VAL A 34 -4.95 -2.60 -4.18
C VAL A 34 -4.38 -1.37 -4.88
N LEU A 35 -3.39 -1.54 -5.76
CA LEU A 35 -2.78 -0.46 -6.51
C LEU A 35 -3.78 0.25 -7.43
N VAL A 36 -4.63 -0.52 -8.12
CA VAL A 36 -5.71 0.03 -8.95
C VAL A 36 -6.74 0.75 -8.09
N GLY A 37 -7.13 0.19 -6.94
CA GLY A 37 -8.02 0.85 -5.99
C GLY A 37 -7.47 2.20 -5.51
N ALA A 38 -6.19 2.24 -5.13
CA ALA A 38 -5.51 3.47 -4.71
C ALA A 38 -5.45 4.51 -5.84
N LEU A 39 -5.24 4.09 -7.08
CA LEU A 39 -5.24 4.98 -8.25
C LEU A 39 -6.59 5.65 -8.47
N ILE A 40 -7.69 4.91 -8.32
CA ILE A 40 -9.05 5.45 -8.44
C ILE A 40 -9.29 6.50 -7.36
N PHE A 41 -8.94 6.21 -6.10
CA PHE A 41 -9.07 7.18 -5.02
C PHE A 41 -8.22 8.43 -5.24
N ALA A 42 -6.99 8.27 -5.73
CA ALA A 42 -6.12 9.40 -6.06
C ALA A 42 -6.74 10.32 -7.12
N LEU A 43 -7.33 9.75 -8.19
CA LEU A 43 -8.04 10.53 -9.19
C LEU A 43 -9.27 11.25 -8.62
N LEU A 44 -10.03 10.56 -7.78
CA LEU A 44 -11.26 11.11 -7.19
C LEU A 44 -10.95 12.31 -6.29
N ILE A 45 -9.95 12.18 -5.41
CA ILE A 45 -9.47 13.27 -4.56
C ILE A 45 -8.91 14.40 -5.43
N GLY A 46 -8.10 14.10 -6.45
CA GLY A 46 -7.56 15.12 -7.35
C GLY A 46 -8.64 15.93 -8.08
N VAL A 47 -9.75 15.32 -8.48
CA VAL A 47 -10.89 16.05 -9.08
C VAL A 47 -11.56 16.96 -8.06
N ILE A 48 -11.72 16.50 -6.82
CA ILE A 48 -12.31 17.30 -5.75
C ILE A 48 -11.41 18.51 -5.45
N ASP A 49 -10.11 18.30 -5.29
CA ASP A 49 -9.14 19.37 -5.02
C ASP A 49 -9.16 20.42 -6.13
N LEU A 50 -9.13 20.00 -7.40
CA LEU A 50 -9.24 20.91 -8.54
C LEU A 50 -10.58 21.67 -8.59
N ALA A 51 -11.68 21.02 -8.26
CA ALA A 51 -12.99 21.67 -8.22
C ALA A 51 -13.05 22.73 -7.12
N PHE A 52 -12.51 22.43 -5.94
CA PHE A 52 -12.46 23.37 -4.82
C PHE A 52 -11.51 24.55 -5.07
N ASP A 53 -10.33 24.31 -5.64
CA ASP A 53 -9.38 25.38 -5.98
C ASP A 53 -10.01 26.37 -6.98
N ASN A 54 -10.60 25.86 -8.06
CA ASN A 54 -11.28 26.70 -9.05
C ASN A 54 -12.49 27.45 -8.46
N ALA A 55 -13.29 26.79 -7.61
CA ALA A 55 -14.43 27.43 -6.97
C ALA A 55 -13.99 28.55 -6.01
N MET A 56 -12.89 28.32 -5.28
CA MET A 56 -12.35 29.30 -4.35
C MET A 56 -11.73 30.49 -5.07
N GLU A 57 -10.95 30.26 -6.13
CA GLU A 57 -10.43 31.32 -7.00
C GLU A 57 -11.55 32.16 -7.60
N TRP A 58 -12.63 31.53 -8.07
CA TRP A 58 -13.79 32.26 -8.59
C TRP A 58 -14.46 33.11 -7.51
N PHE A 59 -14.66 32.54 -6.31
CA PHE A 59 -15.25 33.27 -5.19
C PHE A 59 -14.40 34.46 -4.74
N TYR A 60 -13.09 34.28 -4.61
CA TYR A 60 -12.16 35.36 -4.24
C TYR A 60 -11.99 36.43 -5.32
N ASN A 61 -12.13 36.10 -6.60
CA ASN A 61 -12.10 37.10 -7.67
C ASN A 61 -13.44 37.85 -7.82
N ALA A 62 -14.54 37.25 -7.35
CA ALA A 62 -15.88 37.86 -7.41
C ALA A 62 -16.17 38.84 -6.26
N PHE A 63 -15.38 38.82 -5.19
CA PHE A 63 -15.51 39.68 -4.00
C PHE A 63 -14.28 40.56 -3.79
#